data_AF-A0A2D6IYM6-F1
#
_entry.id   AF-A0A2D6IYM6-F1
#
_cell.length_a   1.000
_cell.length_b   1.000
_cell.length_c   1.000
_cell.angle_alpha   90.00
_cell.angle_beta   90.00
_cell.angle_gamma   90.00
#
_symmetry.space_group_name_H-M   'P 1'
#
loop_
_entity.id
_entity.type
_entity.pdbx_description
1 polymer ?
#
loop_
_entity_poly.entity_id
_entity_poly.type
_entity_poly.pdbx_seq_one_letter_code
_entity_poly.pdbx_strand_id
1 'polypeptide(L)'
;MCGTDRLSSAPIKERPDQWLELCRTSGINPQEVQLIYGRYDAYRAFTEQKTGSSLPLAKWFHFYQLEKSSEGLQVNIPAESCLADGDAVNNACLRHPAAFLKALKAYDASQR
;
A
#
# COMPACT_ATOMS: atom_id res chain seq x y z
N MET A 1 -13.56 -5.00 51.59
CA MET A 1 -13.69 -4.09 50.43
C MET A 1 -12.75 -4.58 49.35
N CYS A 2 -13.27 -4.80 48.14
CA CYS A 2 -12.60 -5.49 47.03
C CYS A 2 -11.28 -4.83 46.59
N GLY A 3 -10.22 -5.64 46.55
CA GLY A 3 -9.63 -6.13 45.31
C GLY A 3 -9.24 -5.10 44.25
N THR A 4 -7.93 -4.87 44.18
CA THR A 4 -7.13 -4.27 43.12
C THR A 4 -7.55 -4.63 41.69
N ASP A 5 -7.77 -3.64 40.82
CA ASP A 5 -7.66 -3.79 39.38
C ASP A 5 -6.40 -3.08 38.87
N ARG A 6 -5.33 -3.87 38.71
CA ARG A 6 -4.20 -3.52 37.85
C ARG A 6 -4.72 -3.52 36.42
N LEU A 7 -4.81 -2.35 35.81
CA LEU A 7 -4.85 -2.22 34.36
C LEU A 7 -3.54 -2.80 33.81
N SER A 8 -3.60 -4.08 33.47
CA SER A 8 -2.54 -4.81 32.79
C SER A 8 -2.47 -4.27 31.36
N SER A 9 -1.56 -3.31 31.12
CA SER A 9 -1.13 -2.92 29.78
C SER A 9 -0.40 -4.10 29.16
N ALA A 10 -1.15 -5.04 28.60
CA ALA A 10 -0.59 -6.09 27.77
C ALA A 10 0.14 -5.45 26.57
N PRO A 11 1.34 -5.93 26.23
CA PRO A 11 2.08 -5.40 25.09
C PRO A 11 1.27 -5.69 23.81
N ILE A 12 1.04 -4.65 23.00
CA ILE A 12 0.45 -4.79 21.67
C ILE A 12 1.46 -5.61 20.85
N LYS A 13 1.33 -6.95 20.86
CA LYS A 13 1.92 -7.78 19.82
C LYS A 13 1.26 -7.32 18.53
N GLU A 14 2.01 -6.59 17.71
CA GLU A 14 1.62 -6.34 16.33
C GLU A 14 1.33 -7.71 15.70
N ARG A 15 0.05 -7.95 15.44
CA ARG A 15 -0.40 -9.22 14.89
C ARG A 15 0.11 -9.27 13.44
N PRO A 16 0.63 -10.41 12.97
CA PRO A 16 1.10 -10.57 11.59
C PRO A 16 0.03 -10.19 10.53
N ASP A 17 -1.24 -10.10 10.93
CA ASP A 17 -2.38 -9.72 10.10
C ASP A 17 -2.82 -8.25 10.23
N GLN A 18 -2.03 -7.38 10.86
CA GLN A 18 -2.41 -5.97 11.08
C GLN A 18 -2.69 -5.24 9.75
N TRP A 19 -1.93 -5.55 8.70
CA TRP A 19 -2.14 -4.95 7.38
C TRP A 19 -3.43 -5.45 6.71
N LEU A 20 -3.82 -6.71 6.92
CA LEU A 20 -5.09 -7.27 6.43
C LEU A 20 -6.28 -6.58 7.10
N GLU A 21 -6.18 -6.35 8.41
CA GLU A 21 -7.21 -5.61 9.14
C GLU A 21 -7.33 -4.16 8.65
N LEU A 22 -6.20 -3.49 8.41
CA LEU A 22 -6.18 -2.15 7.81
C LEU A 22 -6.83 -2.14 6.41
N CYS A 23 -6.59 -3.18 5.61
CA CYS A 23 -7.22 -3.32 4.30
C CYS A 23 -8.74 -3.45 4.45
N ARG A 24 -9.19 -4.37 5.31
CA ARG A 24 -10.60 -4.64 5.58
C ARG A 24 -11.35 -3.41 6.07
N THR A 25 -10.81 -2.68 7.06
CA THR A 25 -11.48 -1.50 7.64
C THR A 25 -11.50 -0.31 6.69
N SER A 26 -10.58 -0.27 5.72
CA SER A 26 -10.44 0.84 4.78
C SER A 26 -11.08 0.55 3.41
N GLY A 27 -11.70 -0.62 3.23
CA GLY A 27 -12.24 -1.05 1.94
C GLY A 27 -11.17 -1.22 0.85
N ILE A 28 -9.93 -1.51 1.26
CA ILE A 28 -8.79 -1.70 0.35
C ILE A 28 -8.67 -3.19 0.05
N ASN A 29 -8.46 -3.52 -1.22
CA ASN A 29 -8.20 -4.88 -1.66
C ASN A 29 -6.77 -5.30 -1.26
N PRO A 30 -6.56 -6.35 -0.42
CA PRO A 30 -5.22 -6.80 -0.02
C PRO A 30 -4.30 -7.12 -1.21
N GLN A 31 -4.86 -7.64 -2.31
CA GLN A 31 -4.14 -7.93 -3.54
C GLN A 31 -3.58 -6.67 -4.19
N GLU A 32 -4.26 -5.51 -4.08
CA GLU A 32 -3.76 -4.22 -4.58
C GLU A 32 -2.54 -3.78 -3.76
N VAL A 33 -2.55 -3.98 -2.43
CA VAL A 33 -1.41 -3.68 -1.55
C VAL A 33 -0.20 -4.54 -1.93
N GLN A 34 -0.40 -5.85 -2.11
CA GLN A 34 0.66 -6.77 -2.51
C GLN A 34 1.23 -6.40 -3.89
N LEU A 35 0.36 -6.09 -4.86
CA LEU A 35 0.76 -5.68 -6.21
C LEU A 35 1.61 -4.42 -6.19
N ILE A 36 1.16 -3.38 -5.50
CA ILE A 36 1.87 -2.09 -5.43
C ILE A 36 3.17 -2.24 -4.63
N TYR A 37 3.18 -3.03 -3.56
CA TYR A 37 4.42 -3.34 -2.85
C TYR A 37 5.42 -4.10 -3.72
N GLY A 38 4.98 -5.06 -4.54
CA GLY A 38 5.86 -5.75 -5.49
C GLY A 38 6.53 -4.80 -6.48
N ARG A 39 5.82 -3.76 -6.93
CA ARG A 39 6.41 -2.68 -7.76
C ARG A 39 7.46 -1.88 -7.00
N TYR A 40 7.20 -1.56 -5.72
CA TYR A 40 8.18 -0.89 -4.86
C TYR A 40 9.43 -1.75 -4.64
N ASP A 41 9.26 -3.04 -4.34
CA ASP A 41 10.38 -3.94 -4.06
C ASP A 41 11.28 -4.12 -5.29
N ALA A 42 10.68 -4.30 -6.48
CA ALA A 42 11.41 -4.33 -7.74
C ALA A 42 12.18 -3.02 -8.00
N TYR A 43 11.52 -1.86 -7.81
CA TYR A 43 12.17 -0.55 -7.92
C TYR A 43 13.36 -0.43 -6.95
N ARG A 44 13.15 -0.81 -5.68
CA ARG A 44 14.14 -0.71 -4.62
C ARG A 44 15.38 -1.54 -4.97
N ALA A 45 15.18 -2.83 -5.28
CA ALA A 45 16.26 -3.74 -5.63
C ALA A 45 17.08 -3.24 -6.83
N PHE A 46 16.40 -2.78 -7.88
CA PHE A 46 17.06 -2.24 -9.06
C PHE A 46 17.84 -0.95 -8.79
N THR A 47 17.26 -0.03 -8.02
CA THR A 47 17.86 1.29 -7.78
C THR A 47 19.02 1.20 -6.79
N GLU A 48 18.91 0.36 -5.76
CA GLU A 48 20.01 0.05 -4.83
C GLU A 48 21.19 -0.58 -5.56
N GLN A 49 20.93 -1.55 -6.46
CA GLN A 49 21.98 -2.15 -7.27
C GLN A 49 22.69 -1.12 -8.17
N LYS A 50 21.96 -0.14 -8.73
CA LYS A 50 22.53 0.84 -9.66
C LYS A 50 23.19 2.04 -9.01
N THR A 51 22.64 2.53 -7.90
CA THR A 51 23.00 3.84 -7.34
C THR A 51 23.47 3.76 -5.87
N GLY A 52 23.40 2.58 -5.26
CA GLY A 52 23.71 2.38 -3.85
C GLY A 52 22.65 2.92 -2.88
N SER A 53 21.53 3.44 -3.38
CA SER A 53 20.42 3.94 -2.55
C SER A 53 19.07 3.79 -3.25
N SER A 54 17.98 3.85 -2.49
CA SER A 54 16.60 3.86 -3.00
C SER A 54 15.76 4.90 -2.26
N LEU A 55 14.66 5.33 -2.88
CA LEU A 55 13.69 6.15 -2.17
C LEU A 55 12.98 5.33 -1.06
N PRO A 56 12.75 5.93 0.13
CA PRO A 56 11.88 5.34 1.13
C PRO A 56 10.46 5.12 0.58
N LEU A 57 9.82 4.02 0.99
CA LEU A 57 8.48 3.61 0.55
C LEU A 57 7.46 4.76 0.46
N ALA A 58 7.41 5.63 1.47
CA ALA A 58 6.48 6.76 1.48
C ALA A 58 6.74 7.79 0.36
N LYS A 59 8.01 8.09 0.07
CA LYS A 59 8.38 9.01 -1.01
C LYS A 59 8.12 8.37 -2.37
N TRP A 60 8.49 7.10 -2.53
CA TRP A 60 8.22 6.34 -3.74
C TRP A 60 6.70 6.26 -4.02
N PHE A 61 5.90 5.96 -3.00
CA PHE A 61 4.44 5.89 -3.14
C PHE A 61 3.83 7.22 -3.55
N HIS A 62 4.35 8.34 -3.03
CA HIS A 62 3.90 9.66 -3.46
C HIS A 62 4.15 9.91 -4.96
N PHE A 63 5.34 9.57 -5.46
CA PHE A 63 5.63 9.64 -6.90
C PHE A 63 4.72 8.73 -7.72
N TYR A 64 4.53 7.48 -7.27
CA TYR A 64 3.62 6.53 -7.90
C TYR A 64 2.20 7.09 -8.03
N GLN A 65 1.68 7.78 -7.01
CA GLN A 65 0.38 8.43 -7.08
C GLN A 65 0.32 9.57 -8.09
N LEU A 66 1.38 10.38 -8.20
CA LEU A 66 1.45 11.47 -9.17
C LEU A 66 1.45 10.92 -10.60
N GLU A 67 2.21 9.85 -10.86
CA GLU A 67 2.24 9.16 -12.16
C GLU A 67 0.86 8.60 -12.50
N LYS A 68 0.24 7.84 -11.59
CA LYS A 68 -1.08 7.25 -11.81
C LYS A 68 -2.20 8.26 -11.99
N SER A 69 -2.16 9.36 -11.24
CA SER A 69 -3.10 10.47 -11.40
C SER A 69 -2.96 11.15 -12.77
N SER A 70 -1.72 11.22 -13.29
CA SER A 70 -1.44 11.82 -14.60
C SER A 70 -1.86 10.91 -15.76
N GLU A 71 -1.71 9.60 -15.61
CA GLU A 71 -2.22 8.61 -16.57
C GLU A 71 -3.75 8.67 -16.67
N GLY A 72 -4.45 8.78 -15.54
CA GLY A 72 -5.92 8.89 -15.49
C GLY A 72 -6.48 10.15 -16.17
N LEU A 73 -5.70 11.24 -16.24
CA LEU A 73 -6.06 12.46 -16.96
C LEU A 73 -5.92 12.33 -18.49
N GLN A 74 -5.17 11.33 -18.99
CA GLN A 74 -5.02 11.09 -20.43
C GLN A 74 -6.08 10.14 -21.01
N VAL A 75 -6.88 9.47 -20.17
CA VAL A 75 -7.98 8.55 -20.58
C VAL A 75 -9.27 9.33 -20.89
N ASN A 76 -9.17 10.43 -21.63
CA ASN A 76 -10.31 11.11 -22.26
C ASN A 76 -10.16 11.19 -23.79
N ILE A 77 -9.30 10.33 -24.36
CA ILE A 77 -9.31 10.02 -25.79
C ILE A 77 -9.87 8.60 -25.90
N PRO A 78 -11.05 8.40 -26.51
CA PRO A 78 -11.63 7.07 -26.65
C PRO A 78 -10.78 6.29 -27.67
N ALA A 79 -9.82 5.53 -27.17
CA ALA A 79 -9.15 4.53 -27.99
C ALA A 79 -10.06 3.30 -28.02
N GLU A 80 -10.65 3.04 -29.19
CA GLU A 80 -11.10 1.70 -29.57
C GLU A 80 -9.89 0.75 -29.44
N SER A 81 -9.73 0.11 -28.30
CA SER A 81 -8.72 -0.91 -28.08
C SER A 81 -9.27 -1.92 -27.08
N CYS A 82 -9.12 -3.18 -27.45
CA CYS A 82 -9.66 -4.36 -26.81
C CYS A 82 -9.73 -4.27 -25.28
N LEU A 83 -10.90 -4.64 -24.75
CA LEU A 83 -11.17 -4.99 -23.36
C LEU A 83 -10.13 -5.98 -22.82
N ALA A 84 -8.98 -5.47 -22.37
CA ALA A 84 -8.17 -6.12 -21.37
C ALA A 84 -8.83 -5.80 -20.03
N ASP A 85 -9.74 -6.67 -19.61
CA ASP A 85 -10.48 -6.62 -18.34
C ASP A 85 -9.58 -6.85 -17.10
N GLY A 86 -8.29 -6.45 -17.18
CA GLY A 86 -7.27 -6.68 -16.17
C GLY A 86 -7.00 -5.49 -15.24
N ASP A 87 -7.51 -4.30 -15.59
CA ASP A 87 -7.32 -3.06 -14.82
C ASP A 87 -8.63 -2.50 -14.25
N ALA A 88 -9.68 -3.33 -14.24
CA ALA A 88 -10.95 -3.02 -13.62
C ALA A 88 -10.77 -2.82 -12.09
N VAL A 89 -10.70 -1.54 -11.70
CA VAL A 89 -11.12 -1.00 -10.39
C VAL A 89 -10.21 -1.25 -9.17
N ASN A 90 -8.89 -1.26 -9.32
CA ASN A 90 -7.98 -1.16 -8.16
C ASN A 90 -7.36 0.24 -8.05
N ASN A 91 -8.22 1.23 -7.75
CA ASN A 91 -7.86 2.65 -7.54
C ASN A 91 -7.86 3.03 -6.05
N ALA A 92 -7.76 2.08 -5.12
CA ALA A 92 -7.80 2.40 -3.70
C ALA A 92 -6.59 3.24 -3.28
N CYS A 93 -5.44 3.04 -3.93
CA CYS A 93 -4.26 3.89 -3.76
C CYS A 93 -4.49 5.36 -4.15
N LEU A 94 -5.43 5.66 -5.05
CA LEU A 94 -5.81 7.03 -5.44
C LEU A 94 -6.94 7.60 -4.58
N ARG A 95 -7.95 6.77 -4.25
CA ARG A 95 -9.13 7.18 -3.47
C ARG A 95 -8.83 7.35 -1.98
N HIS A 96 -7.94 6.51 -1.43
CA HIS A 96 -7.60 6.50 -0.01
C HIS A 96 -6.08 6.52 0.23
N PRO A 97 -5.33 7.54 -0.24
CA PRO A 97 -3.86 7.63 -0.19
C PRO A 97 -3.27 7.27 1.16
N ALA A 98 -3.80 7.88 2.22
CA ALA A 98 -3.24 7.77 3.56
C ALA A 98 -3.49 6.39 4.18
N ALA A 99 -4.70 5.85 4.00
CA ALA A 99 -5.05 4.52 4.46
C ALA A 99 -4.25 3.45 3.68
N PHE A 100 -4.09 3.66 2.37
CA PHE A 100 -3.30 2.77 1.52
C PHE A 100 -1.82 2.79 1.90
N LEU A 101 -1.23 3.96 2.11
CA LEU A 101 0.15 4.06 2.58
C LEU A 101 0.34 3.40 3.96
N LYS A 102 -0.65 3.50 4.85
CA LYS A 102 -0.62 2.82 6.15
C LYS A 102 -0.63 1.30 5.98
N ALA A 103 -1.48 0.77 5.11
CA ALA A 103 -1.50 -0.66 4.78
C ALA A 103 -0.19 -1.13 4.13
N LEU A 104 0.37 -0.36 3.20
CA LEU A 104 1.67 -0.64 2.58
C LEU A 104 2.81 -0.70 3.59
N LYS A 105 2.87 0.25 4.53
CA LYS A 105 3.90 0.26 5.59
C LYS A 105 3.77 -0.93 6.53
N ALA A 106 2.54 -1.30 6.89
CA ALA A 106 2.29 -2.47 7.72
C ALA A 106 2.65 -3.77 6.98
N TYR A 107 2.42 -3.83 5.67
CA TYR A 107 2.85 -4.95 4.83
C TYR A 107 4.37 -5.03 4.72
N ASP A 108 5.08 -3.92 4.44
CA ASP A 108 6.56 -3.86 4.44
C ASP A 108 7.16 -4.37 5.76
N ALA A 109 6.58 -3.97 6.89
CA ALA A 109 7.02 -4.44 8.20
C ALA A 109 6.78 -5.95 8.41
N SER A 110 5.74 -6.53 7.81
CA SER A 110 5.47 -7.97 7.92
C SER A 110 6.33 -8.84 7.00
N GLN A 111 7.05 -8.25 6.05
CA GLN A 111 7.95 -8.97 5.13
C GLN A 111 9.39 -9.09 5.68
N ARG A 112 9.68 -8.51 6.86
CA ARG A 112 11.00 -8.47 7.49
C ARG A 112 11.05 -9.32 8.75
#